data_AF-A0A7S1FLN2-F1
#
_entry.id   AF-A0A7S1FLN2-F1
#
_cell.length_a   1.000
_cell.length_b   1.000
_cell.length_c   1.000
_cell.angle_alpha   90.00
_cell.angle_beta   90.00
_cell.angle_gamma   90.00
#
_symmetry.space_group_name_H-M   'P 1'
#
loop_
_entity.id
_entity.type
_entity.pdbx_description
1 polymer ?
#
loop_
_entity_poly.entity_id
_entity_poly.type
_entity_poly.pdbx_seq_one_letter_code
_entity_poly.pdbx_strand_id
1 'polypeptide(L)'
;PGWGEDGGDMEKKRKAYNEAREDNYYSSRDGPLGYGLPVTGTWDDHDYASDNEGRHYSCRRESQNEFVNHFNVPEDDPRHPSWGDDQQEGVYSSHMFAKPDGDKNGIHVINLDTRYHRDPTFKYWGKCEGAKSDMLGKKQWKWLEKELERVSEVLIIVSGIQVLPPTNLKHVEKDKFCAQEKGKDEFEDAITKVGESAQWRGGGDRVLENWGEIPQARARLLRLVQKYANAGSYKVAIFLSGNMHWGEIMAKKMPADPDGAGPEQTLYEVSASGIDRFRDYEHPNSNRVRLRSVDTRGDKFYHNECKFP
;
A
#
# COMPACT_ATOMS: atom_id res chain seq x y z
N PRO A 1 20.76 -8.16 -15.28
CA PRO A 1 19.38 -7.62 -15.34
C PRO A 1 19.40 -6.15 -14.95
N GLY A 2 19.19 -5.26 -15.93
CA GLY A 2 19.08 -3.83 -15.66
C GLY A 2 17.86 -3.56 -14.77
N TRP A 3 18.03 -2.72 -13.77
CA TRP A 3 16.93 -2.21 -12.96
C TRP A 3 15.93 -1.50 -13.89
N GLY A 4 14.64 -1.88 -13.83
CA GLY A 4 13.55 -1.18 -14.54
C GLY A 4 12.97 -1.86 -15.80
N GLU A 5 13.48 -3.02 -16.24
CA GLU A 5 12.94 -3.78 -17.39
C GLU A 5 12.22 -5.07 -16.97
N ASP A 6 11.58 -5.07 -15.80
CA ASP A 6 10.78 -6.22 -15.38
C ASP A 6 9.35 -6.11 -15.91
N GLY A 7 8.73 -7.27 -16.16
CA GLY A 7 7.33 -7.36 -16.54
C GLY A 7 6.95 -7.08 -18.00
N GLY A 8 7.80 -6.51 -18.86
CA GLY A 8 7.48 -6.36 -20.30
C GLY A 8 7.37 -7.69 -21.08
N ASP A 9 7.99 -8.74 -20.56
CA ASP A 9 8.02 -10.09 -21.15
C ASP A 9 7.29 -11.09 -20.23
N MET A 10 6.15 -11.59 -20.70
CA MET A 10 5.31 -12.53 -19.95
C MET A 10 5.93 -13.92 -19.83
N GLU A 11 6.78 -14.34 -20.77
CA GLU A 11 7.49 -15.62 -20.68
C GLU A 11 8.56 -15.56 -19.59
N LYS A 12 9.34 -14.46 -19.56
CA LYS A 12 10.32 -14.20 -18.49
C LYS A 12 9.63 -14.15 -17.12
N LYS A 13 8.46 -13.50 -17.02
CA LYS A 13 7.69 -13.41 -15.78
C LYS A 13 7.21 -14.78 -15.30
N ARG A 14 6.57 -15.56 -16.17
CA ARG A 14 6.13 -16.92 -15.85
C ARG A 14 7.28 -17.78 -15.38
N LYS A 15 8.43 -17.69 -16.05
CA LYS A 15 9.64 -18.41 -15.65
C LYS A 15 10.09 -18.01 -14.25
N ALA A 16 10.12 -16.71 -13.93
CA ALA A 16 10.53 -16.22 -12.61
C ALA A 16 9.58 -16.69 -11.49
N TYR A 17 8.27 -16.65 -11.73
CA TYR A 17 7.28 -17.21 -10.79
C TYR A 17 7.49 -18.70 -10.57
N ASN A 18 7.68 -19.47 -11.65
CA ASN A 18 7.93 -20.91 -11.55
C ASN A 18 9.24 -21.20 -10.80
N GLU A 19 10.33 -20.47 -11.07
CA GLU A 19 11.60 -20.60 -10.34
C GLU A 19 11.42 -20.34 -8.84
N ALA A 20 10.68 -19.29 -8.45
CA ALA A 20 10.39 -19.00 -7.05
C ALA A 20 9.52 -20.10 -6.42
N ARG A 21 8.55 -20.62 -7.16
CA ARG A 21 7.62 -21.67 -6.74
C ARG A 21 8.31 -23.02 -6.55
N GLU A 22 9.28 -23.33 -7.40
CA GLU A 22 10.08 -24.56 -7.39
C GLU A 22 11.28 -24.48 -6.44
N ASP A 23 11.58 -23.30 -5.89
CA ASP A 23 12.64 -23.16 -4.89
C ASP A 23 12.38 -24.05 -3.67
N ASN A 24 13.40 -24.84 -3.30
CA ASN A 24 13.27 -25.84 -2.24
C ASN A 24 12.99 -25.20 -0.87
N TYR A 25 13.49 -23.99 -0.60
CA TYR A 25 13.23 -23.31 0.66
C TYR A 25 11.79 -22.78 0.68
N TYR A 26 11.36 -22.13 -0.40
CA TYR A 26 10.02 -21.57 -0.55
C TYR A 26 8.92 -22.64 -0.51
N SER A 27 9.13 -23.77 -1.18
CA SER A 27 8.16 -24.88 -1.25
C SER A 27 8.11 -25.75 0.01
N SER A 28 9.20 -25.85 0.79
CA SER A 28 9.26 -26.71 1.98
C SER A 28 8.87 -26.04 3.30
N ARG A 29 8.77 -24.70 3.34
CA ARG A 29 8.65 -23.92 4.59
C ARG A 29 7.60 -22.80 4.55
N ASP A 30 6.39 -23.10 4.08
CA ASP A 30 5.26 -22.17 4.23
C ASP A 30 5.18 -21.01 3.21
N GLY A 31 5.68 -21.19 1.98
CA GLY A 31 5.20 -20.39 0.85
C GLY A 31 3.69 -20.57 0.60
N PRO A 32 3.07 -19.93 -0.40
CA PRO A 32 1.67 -20.16 -0.78
C PRO A 32 1.37 -21.63 -1.16
N LEU A 33 2.40 -22.48 -1.23
CA LEU A 33 2.33 -23.92 -1.44
C LEU A 33 2.55 -24.78 -0.19
N GLY A 34 2.89 -24.18 0.95
CA GLY A 34 3.20 -24.91 2.19
C GLY A 34 1.96 -25.42 2.93
N TYR A 35 2.17 -26.36 3.86
CA TYR A 35 1.12 -27.23 4.40
C TYR A 35 0.42 -26.73 5.68
N GLY A 36 0.56 -25.47 6.11
CA GLY A 36 0.01 -25.09 7.42
C GLY A 36 -0.35 -23.63 7.67
N LEU A 37 0.33 -22.67 7.05
CA LEU A 37 0.07 -21.24 7.28
C LEU A 37 -0.64 -20.63 6.06
N PRO A 38 -1.86 -20.07 6.22
CA PRO A 38 -2.50 -19.32 5.17
C PRO A 38 -1.62 -18.14 4.73
N VAL A 39 -1.23 -18.12 3.46
CA VAL A 39 -0.50 -17.01 2.84
C VAL A 39 -1.48 -16.18 2.02
N THR A 40 -1.43 -14.86 2.21
CA THR A 40 -2.18 -13.89 1.41
C THR A 40 -1.32 -12.66 1.19
N GLY A 41 -1.69 -11.84 0.22
CA GLY A 41 -0.97 -10.61 -0.08
C GLY A 41 -1.47 -9.93 -1.34
N THR A 42 -0.68 -8.96 -1.79
CA THR A 42 -0.83 -8.23 -3.05
C THR A 42 0.53 -8.12 -3.72
N TRP A 43 0.57 -7.58 -4.92
CA TRP A 43 1.79 -7.34 -5.67
C TRP A 43 2.33 -5.90 -5.54
N ASP A 44 3.52 -5.69 -6.10
CA ASP A 44 3.99 -4.37 -6.50
C ASP A 44 4.48 -4.36 -7.97
N ASP A 45 5.29 -3.39 -8.38
CA ASP A 45 5.79 -3.28 -9.76
C ASP A 45 6.43 -4.56 -10.27
N HIS A 46 7.42 -5.14 -9.58
CA HIS A 46 8.18 -6.28 -10.10
C HIS A 46 7.37 -7.56 -10.37
N ASP A 47 6.18 -7.68 -9.79
CA ASP A 47 5.18 -8.72 -10.09
C ASP A 47 4.22 -8.26 -11.21
N TYR A 48 3.89 -6.96 -11.26
CA TYR A 48 2.93 -6.35 -12.17
C TYR A 48 3.50 -5.97 -13.54
N ALA A 49 4.54 -5.13 -13.60
CA ALA A 49 5.15 -4.53 -14.80
C ALA A 49 6.54 -3.90 -14.47
N SER A 50 6.93 -2.84 -15.18
CA SER A 50 8.07 -1.98 -14.81
C SER A 50 7.71 -1.00 -13.68
N ASP A 51 8.72 -0.35 -13.10
CA ASP A 51 8.56 0.71 -12.10
C ASP A 51 7.49 1.72 -12.54
N ASN A 52 6.65 2.11 -11.58
CA ASN A 52 5.57 3.09 -11.75
C ASN A 52 4.48 2.79 -12.81
N GLU A 53 4.56 1.68 -13.54
CA GLU A 53 3.51 1.30 -14.48
C GLU A 53 2.16 1.12 -13.79
N GLY A 54 1.10 1.37 -14.56
CA GLY A 54 -0.27 1.43 -14.04
C GLY A 54 -1.27 0.95 -15.08
N ARG A 55 -2.45 1.58 -15.12
CA ARG A 55 -3.58 1.14 -15.98
C ARG A 55 -3.31 1.11 -17.48
N HIS A 56 -2.20 1.69 -17.95
CA HIS A 56 -1.83 1.75 -19.36
C HIS A 56 -0.91 0.61 -19.81
N TYR A 57 -0.39 -0.17 -18.87
CA TYR A 57 0.33 -1.39 -19.17
C TYR A 57 -0.57 -2.36 -19.95
N SER A 58 -0.03 -2.97 -21.00
CA SER A 58 -0.81 -3.78 -21.94
C SER A 58 -1.13 -5.17 -21.40
N CYS A 59 -0.23 -5.75 -20.59
CA CYS A 59 -0.33 -7.14 -20.15
C CYS A 59 -0.87 -7.29 -18.71
N ARG A 60 -1.75 -6.37 -18.28
CA ARG A 60 -2.30 -6.33 -16.90
C ARG A 60 -2.98 -7.62 -16.49
N ARG A 61 -3.82 -8.13 -17.39
CA ARG A 61 -4.60 -9.34 -17.15
C ARG A 61 -3.71 -10.57 -17.13
N GLU A 62 -2.70 -10.61 -17.99
CA GLU A 62 -1.72 -11.68 -18.07
C GLU A 62 -0.85 -11.70 -16.80
N SER A 63 -0.37 -10.55 -16.32
CA SER A 63 0.31 -10.43 -15.03
C SER A 63 -0.56 -10.94 -13.88
N GLN A 64 -1.83 -10.55 -13.84
CA GLN A 64 -2.79 -11.04 -12.84
C GLN A 64 -2.89 -12.57 -12.87
N ASN A 65 -2.97 -13.16 -14.06
CA ASN A 65 -3.07 -14.60 -14.20
C ASN A 65 -1.81 -15.31 -13.68
N GLU A 66 -0.61 -14.77 -13.93
CA GLU A 66 0.62 -15.32 -13.37
C GLU A 66 0.63 -15.24 -11.83
N PHE A 67 0.20 -14.11 -11.24
CA PHE A 67 0.06 -13.97 -9.79
C PHE A 67 -0.92 -15.01 -9.21
N VAL A 68 -2.13 -15.10 -9.78
CA VAL A 68 -3.17 -16.05 -9.35
C VAL A 68 -2.66 -17.49 -9.40
N ASN A 69 -1.98 -17.86 -10.49
CA ASN A 69 -1.39 -19.19 -10.65
C ASN A 69 -0.30 -19.44 -9.59
N HIS A 70 0.60 -18.48 -9.37
CA HIS A 70 1.70 -18.59 -8.41
C HIS A 70 1.19 -18.86 -6.99
N PHE A 71 0.15 -18.14 -6.58
CA PHE A 71 -0.44 -18.22 -5.23
C PHE A 71 -1.50 -19.32 -5.08
N ASN A 72 -1.73 -20.17 -6.09
CA ASN A 72 -2.77 -21.21 -6.08
C ASN A 72 -4.15 -20.66 -5.66
N VAL A 73 -4.52 -19.50 -6.20
CA VAL A 73 -5.83 -18.92 -5.93
C VAL A 73 -6.91 -19.88 -6.48
N PRO A 74 -7.92 -20.28 -5.69
CA PRO A 74 -8.95 -21.25 -6.12
C PRO A 74 -9.79 -20.77 -7.32
N GLU A 75 -10.36 -21.72 -8.06
CA GLU A 75 -11.18 -21.42 -9.25
C GLU A 75 -12.49 -20.67 -8.94
N ASP A 76 -12.98 -20.75 -7.70
CA ASP A 76 -14.17 -20.03 -7.22
C ASP A 76 -13.85 -18.62 -6.69
N ASP A 77 -12.58 -18.22 -6.64
CA ASP A 77 -12.18 -16.84 -6.34
C ASP A 77 -12.31 -15.97 -7.60
N PRO A 78 -12.95 -14.78 -7.53
CA PRO A 78 -13.22 -13.94 -8.70
C PRO A 78 -11.97 -13.43 -9.42
N ARG A 79 -10.79 -13.51 -8.79
CA ARG A 79 -9.52 -13.16 -9.43
C ARG A 79 -9.07 -14.21 -10.45
N HIS A 80 -9.58 -15.44 -10.35
CA HIS A 80 -9.11 -16.57 -11.14
C HIS A 80 -9.50 -16.46 -12.63
N PRO A 81 -8.63 -16.83 -13.59
CA PRO A 81 -8.91 -16.72 -15.02
C PRO A 81 -10.09 -17.58 -15.50
N SER A 82 -10.53 -18.59 -14.73
CA SER A 82 -11.73 -19.40 -15.01
C SER A 82 -13.01 -18.56 -15.11
N TRP A 83 -13.03 -17.37 -14.51
CA TRP A 83 -14.16 -16.43 -14.58
C TRP A 83 -14.34 -15.77 -15.96
N GLY A 84 -13.42 -15.98 -16.90
CA GLY A 84 -13.58 -15.48 -18.27
C GLY A 84 -13.82 -13.97 -18.30
N ASP A 85 -14.83 -13.50 -19.02
CA ASP A 85 -15.11 -12.07 -19.14
C ASP A 85 -15.55 -11.41 -17.82
N ASP A 86 -15.98 -12.19 -16.83
CA ASP A 86 -16.40 -11.72 -15.50
C ASP A 86 -15.26 -11.71 -14.47
N GLN A 87 -14.03 -12.04 -14.89
CA GLN A 87 -12.85 -11.99 -14.03
C GLN A 87 -12.69 -10.61 -13.39
N GLN A 88 -12.47 -10.60 -12.07
CA GLN A 88 -12.10 -9.39 -11.35
C GLN A 88 -10.83 -8.77 -11.94
N GLU A 89 -10.84 -7.46 -12.18
CA GLU A 89 -9.67 -6.72 -12.65
C GLU A 89 -8.82 -6.24 -11.48
N GLY A 90 -7.65 -6.87 -11.28
CA GLY A 90 -6.72 -6.62 -10.17
C GLY A 90 -6.73 -7.71 -9.10
N VAL A 91 -5.64 -7.80 -8.32
CA VAL A 91 -5.40 -8.89 -7.33
C VAL A 91 -5.93 -8.62 -5.92
N TYR A 92 -6.67 -7.52 -5.72
CA TYR A 92 -7.20 -7.12 -4.42
C TYR A 92 -8.14 -8.19 -3.82
N SER A 93 -8.06 -8.36 -2.50
CA SER A 93 -8.76 -9.43 -1.77
C SER A 93 -8.90 -9.08 -0.28
N SER A 94 -9.71 -9.83 0.46
CA SER A 94 -9.77 -9.70 1.92
C SER A 94 -9.96 -11.05 2.62
N HIS A 95 -9.48 -11.12 3.86
CA HIS A 95 -9.60 -12.30 4.72
C HIS A 95 -9.95 -11.88 6.14
N MET A 96 -10.92 -12.56 6.75
CA MET A 96 -11.28 -12.36 8.15
C MET A 96 -10.83 -13.57 8.97
N PHE A 97 -9.92 -13.33 9.91
CA PHE A 97 -9.45 -14.34 10.86
C PHE A 97 -10.24 -14.24 12.16
N ALA A 98 -10.65 -15.39 12.68
CA ALA A 98 -11.33 -15.47 13.97
C ALA A 98 -10.38 -15.17 15.13
N LYS A 99 -10.94 -14.68 16.23
CA LYS A 99 -10.26 -14.55 17.51
C LYS A 99 -9.94 -15.93 18.10
N PRO A 100 -8.99 -16.03 19.05
CA PRO A 100 -8.70 -17.28 19.75
C PRO A 100 -9.90 -17.91 20.48
N ASP A 101 -10.89 -17.09 20.86
CA ASP A 101 -12.14 -17.55 21.51
C ASP A 101 -13.22 -18.02 20.52
N GLY A 102 -12.95 -17.95 19.21
CA GLY A 102 -13.86 -18.38 18.14
C GLY A 102 -14.77 -17.30 17.57
N ASP A 103 -14.76 -16.07 18.08
CA ASP A 103 -15.47 -14.95 17.46
C ASP A 103 -14.89 -14.67 16.06
N LYS A 104 -15.74 -14.64 15.04
CA LYS A 104 -15.33 -14.47 13.64
C LYS A 104 -14.79 -13.07 13.35
N ASN A 105 -15.03 -12.08 14.19
CA ASN A 105 -14.62 -10.68 13.99
C ASN A 105 -13.26 -10.37 14.63
N GLY A 106 -12.24 -11.18 14.33
CA GLY A 106 -10.88 -11.00 14.84
C GLY A 106 -10.07 -10.01 14.01
N ILE A 107 -9.21 -10.52 13.13
CA ILE A 107 -8.32 -9.72 12.29
C ILE A 107 -8.87 -9.67 10.88
N HIS A 108 -9.21 -8.47 10.40
CA HIS A 108 -9.59 -8.25 9.01
C HIS A 108 -8.37 -7.80 8.23
N VAL A 109 -7.95 -8.59 7.24
CA VAL A 109 -6.86 -8.25 6.32
C VAL A 109 -7.48 -7.85 4.98
N ILE A 110 -7.17 -6.65 4.49
CA ILE A 110 -7.57 -6.13 3.19
C ILE A 110 -6.30 -5.94 2.35
N ASN A 111 -6.15 -6.70 1.27
CA ASN A 111 -5.08 -6.53 0.29
C ASN A 111 -5.55 -5.59 -0.82
N LEU A 112 -4.94 -4.41 -0.94
CA LEU A 112 -5.21 -3.47 -2.03
C LEU A 112 -4.36 -3.79 -3.25
N ASP A 113 -4.88 -3.50 -4.44
CA ASP A 113 -4.08 -3.50 -5.68
C ASP A 113 -3.88 -2.05 -6.13
N THR A 114 -2.65 -1.57 -5.96
CA THR A 114 -2.23 -0.19 -6.23
C THR A 114 -1.58 -0.02 -7.60
N ARG A 115 -1.72 -0.98 -8.51
CA ARG A 115 -1.09 -0.98 -9.84
C ARG A 115 -2.13 -1.05 -10.96
N TYR A 116 -3.02 -2.05 -10.93
CA TYR A 116 -3.86 -2.44 -12.08
C TYR A 116 -4.72 -1.29 -12.67
N HIS A 117 -5.24 -0.41 -11.80
CA HIS A 117 -6.07 0.72 -12.17
C HIS A 117 -5.43 2.08 -11.95
N ARG A 118 -4.18 2.13 -11.49
CA ARG A 118 -3.55 3.38 -11.11
C ARG A 118 -3.26 4.25 -12.31
N ASP A 119 -3.60 5.53 -12.21
CA ASP A 119 -3.25 6.55 -13.20
C ASP A 119 -1.75 6.91 -13.11
N PRO A 120 -1.15 7.42 -14.21
CA PRO A 120 0.23 7.89 -14.17
C PRO A 120 0.45 8.89 -13.03
N THR A 121 1.52 8.70 -12.24
CA THR A 121 1.86 9.58 -11.11
C THR A 121 2.61 10.83 -11.58
N PHE A 122 3.34 10.72 -12.69
CA PHE A 122 4.07 11.81 -13.33
C PHE A 122 3.89 11.81 -14.85
N LYS A 123 4.06 12.99 -15.48
CA LYS A 123 3.85 13.21 -16.92
C LYS A 123 4.64 12.28 -17.84
N TYR A 124 5.80 11.80 -17.39
CA TYR A 124 6.65 10.92 -18.18
C TYR A 124 6.19 9.45 -18.16
N TRP A 125 5.30 9.07 -17.24
CA TRP A 125 4.68 7.74 -17.17
C TRP A 125 3.38 7.62 -17.97
N GLY A 126 2.86 8.73 -18.50
CA GLY A 126 1.66 8.71 -19.35
C GLY A 126 0.86 10.00 -19.29
N LYS A 127 -0.33 9.93 -19.90
CA LYS A 127 -1.25 11.06 -19.94
C LYS A 127 -1.85 11.31 -18.56
N CYS A 128 -1.63 12.51 -18.03
CA CYS A 128 -2.17 12.91 -16.73
C CYS A 128 -3.70 13.11 -16.76
N GLU A 129 -4.33 12.78 -15.63
CA GLU A 129 -5.77 12.96 -15.38
C GLU A 129 -6.08 14.18 -14.49
N GLY A 130 -5.06 14.93 -14.06
CA GLY A 130 -5.23 16.10 -13.21
C GLY A 130 -5.87 15.71 -11.88
N ALA A 131 -6.82 16.52 -11.41
CA ALA A 131 -7.53 16.27 -10.15
C ALA A 131 -8.34 14.96 -10.13
N LYS A 132 -8.52 14.29 -11.28
CA LYS A 132 -9.22 13.00 -11.40
C LYS A 132 -8.28 11.79 -11.31
N SER A 133 -6.97 12.00 -11.16
CA SER A 133 -6.00 10.91 -11.02
C SER A 133 -6.37 10.00 -9.85
N ASP A 134 -6.33 8.70 -10.08
CA ASP A 134 -6.81 7.68 -9.15
C ASP A 134 -5.78 6.56 -8.90
N MET A 135 -5.92 5.90 -7.75
CA MET A 135 -5.06 4.79 -7.33
C MET A 135 -5.69 3.41 -7.60
N LEU A 136 -6.98 3.24 -7.27
CA LEU A 136 -7.59 1.90 -7.17
C LEU A 136 -8.65 1.61 -8.25
N GLY A 137 -9.18 2.65 -8.89
CA GLY A 137 -10.30 2.52 -9.83
C GLY A 137 -11.64 2.32 -9.13
N LYS A 138 -12.73 2.62 -9.86
CA LYS A 138 -14.09 2.69 -9.31
C LYS A 138 -14.58 1.39 -8.65
N LYS A 139 -14.28 0.23 -9.25
CA LYS A 139 -14.71 -1.08 -8.74
C LYS A 139 -14.06 -1.39 -7.39
N GLN A 140 -12.74 -1.23 -7.31
CA GLN A 140 -11.99 -1.51 -6.08
C GLN A 140 -12.32 -0.51 -4.96
N TRP A 141 -12.50 0.78 -5.27
CA TRP A 141 -12.96 1.75 -4.26
C TRP A 141 -14.32 1.37 -3.65
N LYS A 142 -15.28 0.99 -4.50
CA LYS A 142 -16.61 0.57 -4.03
C LYS A 142 -16.53 -0.71 -3.20
N TRP A 143 -15.66 -1.63 -3.58
CA TRP A 143 -15.39 -2.84 -2.80
C TRP A 143 -14.74 -2.50 -1.45
N LEU A 144 -13.72 -1.66 -1.44
CA LEU A 144 -13.01 -1.24 -0.22
C LEU A 144 -13.95 -0.58 0.79
N GLU A 145 -14.82 0.32 0.34
CA GLU A 145 -15.79 0.97 1.24
C GLU A 145 -16.70 -0.06 1.95
N LYS A 146 -17.12 -1.13 1.25
CA LYS A 146 -17.89 -2.22 1.87
C LYS A 146 -17.06 -3.07 2.83
N GLU A 147 -15.79 -3.31 2.52
CA GLU A 147 -14.91 -4.05 3.42
C GLU A 147 -14.63 -3.26 4.71
N LEU A 148 -14.50 -1.94 4.62
CA LEU A 148 -14.30 -1.08 5.80
C LEU A 148 -15.53 -1.01 6.72
N GLU A 149 -16.73 -1.34 6.24
CA GLU A 149 -17.96 -1.47 7.05
C GLU A 149 -17.96 -2.73 7.92
N ARG A 150 -17.13 -3.72 7.60
CA ARG A 150 -17.12 -5.00 8.31
C ARG A 150 -16.48 -4.84 9.68
N VAL A 151 -17.14 -5.36 10.69
CA VAL A 151 -16.67 -5.28 12.08
C VAL A 151 -15.49 -6.23 12.32
N SER A 152 -14.40 -5.73 12.91
CA SER A 152 -13.27 -6.53 13.36
C SER A 152 -12.62 -5.93 14.62
N GLU A 153 -11.79 -6.72 15.31
CA GLU A 153 -10.98 -6.19 16.41
C GLU A 153 -9.80 -5.37 15.88
N VAL A 154 -9.11 -5.90 14.87
CA VAL A 154 -8.00 -5.25 14.18
C VAL A 154 -8.29 -5.22 12.68
N LEU A 155 -8.01 -4.08 12.05
CA LEU A 155 -7.96 -3.96 10.60
C LEU A 155 -6.51 -3.82 10.14
N ILE A 156 -6.10 -4.65 9.18
CA ILE A 156 -4.83 -4.56 8.48
C ILE A 156 -5.12 -4.26 7.01
N ILE A 157 -4.59 -3.16 6.49
CA ILE A 157 -4.70 -2.80 5.07
C ILE A 157 -3.31 -2.93 4.44
N VAL A 158 -3.16 -3.88 3.52
CA VAL A 158 -1.90 -4.17 2.83
C VAL A 158 -1.84 -3.39 1.51
N SER A 159 -0.70 -2.76 1.24
CA SER A 159 -0.43 -1.96 0.05
C SER A 159 0.98 -2.27 -0.46
N GLY A 160 1.19 -2.41 -1.78
CA GLY A 160 2.53 -2.63 -2.35
C GLY A 160 3.50 -1.49 -1.99
N ILE A 161 3.00 -0.26 -2.09
CA ILE A 161 3.73 0.98 -1.79
C ILE A 161 3.27 1.62 -0.48
N GLN A 162 4.11 2.47 0.12
CA GLN A 162 3.81 3.12 1.39
C GLN A 162 2.62 4.09 1.32
N VAL A 163 1.81 4.14 2.38
CA VAL A 163 0.56 4.94 2.43
C VAL A 163 0.75 6.26 3.17
N LEU A 164 1.41 6.24 4.33
CA LEU A 164 1.54 7.37 5.23
C LEU A 164 2.67 8.34 4.92
N PRO A 165 3.70 8.08 4.09
CA PRO A 165 4.65 9.13 3.72
C PRO A 165 3.94 10.37 3.16
N PRO A 166 4.40 11.58 3.54
CA PRO A 166 3.81 12.81 3.02
C PRO A 166 4.17 13.02 1.55
N THR A 167 3.35 13.80 0.83
CA THR A 167 3.65 14.17 -0.57
C THR A 167 5.01 14.86 -0.67
N ASN A 168 5.86 14.43 -1.61
CA ASN A 168 7.23 14.92 -1.72
C ASN A 168 7.35 16.29 -2.42
N LEU A 169 6.94 17.36 -1.73
CA LEU A 169 7.09 18.74 -2.20
C LEU A 169 8.49 19.34 -1.89
N LYS A 170 9.37 18.59 -1.22
CA LYS A 170 10.76 18.99 -1.00
C LYS A 170 11.60 18.81 -2.25
N HIS A 171 11.41 17.68 -2.94
CA HIS A 171 12.23 17.27 -4.08
C HIS A 171 11.50 17.40 -5.42
N VAL A 172 10.17 17.39 -5.44
CA VAL A 172 9.38 17.42 -6.68
C VAL A 172 8.55 18.70 -6.76
N GLU A 173 8.70 19.43 -7.86
CA GLU A 173 7.84 20.57 -8.16
C GLU A 173 6.39 20.11 -8.39
N LYS A 174 5.43 20.85 -7.84
CA LYS A 174 4.01 20.43 -7.86
C LYS A 174 3.45 20.19 -9.26
N ASP A 175 3.96 20.90 -10.27
CA ASP A 175 3.52 20.79 -11.67
C ASP A 175 3.98 19.51 -12.38
N LYS A 176 4.87 18.71 -11.74
CA LYS A 176 5.32 17.42 -12.26
C LYS A 176 4.34 16.30 -11.95
N PHE A 177 3.63 16.39 -10.82
CA PHE A 177 2.62 15.41 -10.45
C PHE A 177 1.47 15.44 -11.44
N CYS A 178 1.07 14.28 -11.96
CA CYS A 178 -0.09 14.17 -12.83
C CYS A 178 -1.40 14.46 -12.11
N ALA A 179 -1.42 14.25 -10.79
CA ALA A 179 -2.55 14.58 -9.94
C ALA A 179 -2.76 16.10 -9.79
N GLN A 180 -1.80 16.94 -10.20
CA GLN A 180 -1.95 18.39 -10.17
C GLN A 180 -2.57 18.92 -11.46
N GLU A 181 -3.64 19.71 -11.32
CA GLU A 181 -4.31 20.42 -12.40
C GLU A 181 -4.07 21.92 -12.27
N LYS A 182 -3.64 22.57 -13.35
CA LYS A 182 -3.29 24.00 -13.31
C LYS A 182 -4.52 24.86 -13.06
N GLY A 183 -4.44 25.75 -12.07
CA GLY A 183 -5.53 26.69 -11.73
C GLY A 183 -6.61 26.07 -10.84
N LYS A 184 -6.29 24.94 -10.22
CA LYS A 184 -7.15 24.17 -9.33
C LYS A 184 -6.42 23.91 -8.01
N ASP A 185 -7.18 23.83 -6.93
CA ASP A 185 -6.64 23.73 -5.57
C ASP A 185 -6.76 22.30 -5.01
N GLU A 186 -7.40 21.37 -5.73
CA GLU A 186 -7.70 20.01 -5.25
C GLU A 186 -6.47 19.21 -4.79
N PHE A 187 -5.31 19.46 -5.39
CA PHE A 187 -4.06 18.81 -5.00
C PHE A 187 -3.59 19.29 -3.62
N GLU A 188 -3.51 20.61 -3.42
CA GLU A 188 -3.17 21.24 -2.14
C GLU A 188 -4.24 21.01 -1.06
N ASP A 189 -5.51 21.01 -1.44
CA ASP A 189 -6.63 20.68 -0.56
C ASP A 189 -6.53 19.25 -0.04
N ALA A 190 -6.15 18.30 -0.89
CA ALA A 190 -5.98 16.91 -0.47
C ALA A 190 -4.83 16.73 0.54
N ILE A 191 -3.72 17.45 0.36
CA ILE A 191 -2.61 17.50 1.32
C ILE A 191 -3.07 18.12 2.64
N THR A 192 -3.79 19.24 2.58
CA THR A 192 -4.34 19.91 3.77
C THR A 192 -5.36 19.04 4.51
N LYS A 193 -6.19 18.29 3.77
CA LYS A 193 -7.17 17.36 4.32
C LYS A 193 -6.53 16.26 5.14
N VAL A 194 -5.28 15.89 4.91
CA VAL A 194 -4.59 14.90 5.74
C VAL A 194 -3.73 15.54 6.84
N GLY A 195 -3.89 16.85 7.08
CA GLY A 195 -3.14 17.59 8.10
C GLY A 195 -1.70 17.91 7.71
N GLU A 196 -1.39 17.90 6.41
CA GLU A 196 -0.08 18.27 5.87
C GLU A 196 -0.15 19.67 5.25
N SER A 197 0.97 20.37 5.16
CA SER A 197 1.00 21.73 4.58
C SER A 197 2.24 21.94 3.73
N ALA A 198 2.21 22.93 2.83
CA ALA A 198 3.36 23.26 2.00
C ALA A 198 4.59 23.76 2.79
N GLN A 199 4.39 24.25 4.03
CA GLN A 199 5.49 24.61 4.93
C GLN A 199 6.20 23.37 5.46
N TRP A 200 5.46 22.29 5.63
CA TRP A 200 5.98 20.96 5.86
C TRP A 200 6.21 20.31 4.50
N ARG A 201 7.25 20.75 3.79
CA ARG A 201 7.67 20.15 2.50
C ARG A 201 8.00 18.68 2.75
N GLY A 202 6.96 17.85 2.66
CA GLY A 202 7.02 16.44 2.93
C GLY A 202 7.99 15.76 1.97
N GLY A 203 8.34 14.53 2.31
CA GLY A 203 9.15 13.65 1.49
C GLY A 203 10.64 13.74 1.79
N GLY A 204 11.33 12.66 1.40
CA GLY A 204 12.76 12.55 1.54
C GLY A 204 13.51 13.25 0.41
N ASP A 205 14.84 13.16 0.44
CA ASP A 205 15.73 13.76 -0.57
C ASP A 205 15.74 13.00 -1.91
N ARG A 206 14.83 12.03 -2.10
CA ARG A 206 14.61 11.33 -3.37
C ARG A 206 13.11 11.10 -3.59
N VAL A 207 12.74 10.92 -4.86
CA VAL A 207 11.41 10.44 -5.25
C VAL A 207 11.34 8.94 -4.99
N LEU A 208 10.41 8.53 -4.15
CA LEU A 208 10.15 7.15 -3.81
C LEU A 208 8.67 6.92 -4.00
N GLU A 209 8.31 5.84 -4.66
CA GLU A 209 6.94 5.59 -5.04
C GLU A 209 6.06 5.32 -3.80
N ASN A 210 5.04 6.15 -3.62
CA ASN A 210 4.12 6.08 -2.48
C ASN A 210 2.78 6.75 -2.80
N TRP A 211 1.78 6.55 -1.94
CA TRP A 211 0.43 7.11 -2.12
C TRP A 211 0.40 8.65 -2.19
N GLY A 212 1.39 9.34 -1.64
CA GLY A 212 1.53 10.79 -1.68
C GLY A 212 1.73 11.36 -3.08
N GLU A 213 2.02 10.53 -4.09
CA GLU A 213 2.10 10.95 -5.49
C GLU A 213 0.73 11.21 -6.14
N ILE A 214 -0.35 10.66 -5.56
CA ILE A 214 -1.74 10.99 -5.90
C ILE A 214 -2.47 11.44 -4.62
N PRO A 215 -2.25 12.70 -4.16
CA PRO A 215 -2.74 13.16 -2.86
C PRO A 215 -4.25 13.00 -2.66
N GLN A 216 -5.04 13.20 -3.70
CA GLN A 216 -6.50 13.07 -3.69
C GLN A 216 -6.93 11.64 -3.34
N ALA A 217 -6.29 10.62 -3.94
CA ALA A 217 -6.56 9.21 -3.66
C ALA A 217 -6.09 8.83 -2.24
N ARG A 218 -4.91 9.31 -1.82
CA ARG A 218 -4.42 9.13 -0.45
C ARG A 218 -5.36 9.73 0.59
N ALA A 219 -5.79 10.97 0.38
CA ALA A 219 -6.73 11.64 1.26
C ALA A 219 -8.06 10.87 1.34
N ARG A 220 -8.57 10.37 0.21
CA ARG A 220 -9.77 9.52 0.20
C ARG A 220 -9.59 8.26 1.06
N LEU A 221 -8.49 7.51 0.86
CA LEU A 221 -8.22 6.30 1.64
C LEU A 221 -8.17 6.61 3.14
N LEU A 222 -7.35 7.58 3.54
CA LEU A 222 -7.15 7.90 4.96
C LEU A 222 -8.43 8.42 5.63
N ARG A 223 -9.26 9.19 4.90
CA ARG A 223 -10.55 9.67 5.39
C ARG A 223 -11.59 8.55 5.50
N LEU A 224 -11.62 7.60 4.57
CA LEU A 224 -12.47 6.41 4.69
C LEU A 224 -12.08 5.58 5.93
N VAL A 225 -10.77 5.35 6.14
CA VAL A 225 -10.29 4.60 7.29
C VAL A 225 -10.60 5.34 8.61
N GLN A 226 -10.44 6.65 8.65
CA GLN A 226 -10.83 7.45 9.82
C GLN A 226 -12.34 7.37 10.09
N LYS A 227 -13.17 7.49 9.04
CA LYS A 227 -14.63 7.43 9.14
C LYS A 227 -15.10 6.12 9.78
N TYR A 228 -14.63 4.98 9.27
CA TYR A 228 -15.06 3.67 9.76
C TYR A 228 -14.43 3.30 11.12
N ALA A 229 -13.25 3.84 11.44
CA ALA A 229 -12.71 3.79 12.80
C ALA A 229 -13.66 4.50 13.79
N ASN A 230 -14.05 5.74 13.47
CA ASN A 230 -14.97 6.54 14.30
C ASN A 230 -16.38 5.95 14.38
N ALA A 231 -16.80 5.20 13.36
CA ALA A 231 -18.05 4.43 13.38
C ALA A 231 -17.97 3.14 14.23
N GLY A 232 -16.79 2.80 14.75
CA GLY A 232 -16.59 1.60 15.57
C GLY A 232 -16.49 0.30 14.78
N SER A 233 -16.18 0.36 13.47
CA SER A 233 -16.02 -0.85 12.65
C SER A 233 -14.78 -1.64 13.07
N TYR A 234 -13.75 -0.99 13.58
CA TYR A 234 -12.57 -1.64 14.14
C TYR A 234 -11.95 -0.81 15.25
N LYS A 235 -11.27 -1.47 16.20
CA LYS A 235 -10.62 -0.76 17.32
C LYS A 235 -9.32 -0.07 16.89
N VAL A 236 -8.63 -0.64 15.90
CA VAL A 236 -7.38 -0.11 15.36
C VAL A 236 -7.24 -0.49 13.89
N ALA A 237 -6.67 0.42 13.10
CA ALA A 237 -6.27 0.18 11.71
C ALA A 237 -4.75 0.34 11.56
N ILE A 238 -4.13 -0.62 10.88
CA ILE A 238 -2.69 -0.65 10.60
C ILE A 238 -2.50 -0.86 9.10
N PHE A 239 -1.76 0.03 8.46
CA PHE A 239 -1.27 -0.22 7.10
C PHE A 239 -0.03 -1.12 7.15
N LEU A 240 0.07 -2.07 6.22
CA LEU A 240 1.25 -2.88 6.00
C LEU A 240 1.76 -2.63 4.58
N SER A 241 3.05 -2.30 4.43
CA SER A 241 3.59 -1.93 3.12
C SER A 241 4.97 -2.52 2.79
N GLY A 242 5.32 -2.49 1.50
CA GLY A 242 6.59 -2.94 0.92
C GLY A 242 7.39 -1.83 0.22
N ASN A 243 7.96 -2.17 -0.94
CA ASN A 243 8.72 -1.34 -1.89
C ASN A 243 10.09 -0.79 -1.44
N MET A 244 10.20 -0.30 -0.21
CA MET A 244 11.30 0.60 0.16
C MET A 244 12.68 -0.08 0.29
N HIS A 245 12.73 -1.38 0.57
CA HIS A 245 13.94 -2.12 0.96
C HIS A 245 14.55 -1.66 2.29
N TRP A 246 13.69 -1.26 3.25
CA TRP A 246 14.02 -1.09 4.67
C TRP A 246 12.77 -1.31 5.54
N GLY A 247 12.99 -1.43 6.85
CA GLY A 247 11.91 -1.47 7.85
C GLY A 247 11.67 -0.10 8.48
N GLU A 248 10.41 0.33 8.62
CA GLU A 248 10.05 1.49 9.43
C GLU A 248 8.64 1.39 10.01
N ILE A 249 8.40 2.12 11.11
CA ILE A 249 7.08 2.30 11.71
C ILE A 249 6.72 3.77 11.57
N MET A 250 5.49 4.04 11.15
CA MET A 250 4.95 5.38 11.00
C MET A 250 3.68 5.55 11.83
N ALA A 251 3.45 6.77 12.30
CA ALA A 251 2.21 7.19 12.92
C ALA A 251 1.79 8.53 12.33
N LYS A 252 0.57 8.60 11.82
CA LYS A 252 0.00 9.81 11.24
C LYS A 252 -1.25 10.20 12.00
N LYS A 253 -1.23 11.43 12.51
CA LYS A 253 -2.37 12.06 13.16
C LYS A 253 -3.29 12.68 12.10
N MET A 254 -4.46 12.07 11.89
CA MET A 254 -5.48 12.58 10.97
C MET A 254 -6.34 13.64 11.66
N PRO A 255 -6.43 14.87 11.14
CA PRO A 255 -7.19 15.94 11.79
C PRO A 255 -8.69 15.59 11.84
N ALA A 256 -9.42 16.18 12.78
CA ALA A 256 -10.87 16.07 12.82
C ALA A 256 -11.50 16.57 11.50
N ASP A 257 -12.61 15.98 11.11
CA ASP A 257 -13.41 16.31 9.93
C ASP A 257 -14.90 16.18 10.29
N PRO A 258 -15.47 17.19 10.97
CA PRO A 258 -16.83 17.13 11.53
C PRO A 258 -17.92 16.86 10.49
N ASP A 259 -17.70 17.28 9.25
CA ASP A 259 -18.65 17.14 8.14
C ASP A 259 -18.45 15.85 7.32
N GLY A 260 -17.48 15.01 7.71
CA GLY A 260 -17.08 13.83 6.96
C GLY A 260 -16.63 12.68 7.84
N ALA A 261 -15.32 12.54 8.03
CA ALA A 261 -14.71 11.38 8.69
C ALA A 261 -14.84 11.37 10.23
N GLY A 262 -15.31 12.46 10.84
CA GLY A 262 -15.55 12.56 12.29
C GLY A 262 -14.32 13.01 13.09
N PRO A 263 -14.23 12.65 14.38
CA PRO A 263 -13.13 13.03 15.26
C PRO A 263 -11.73 12.65 14.73
N GLU A 264 -10.72 13.32 15.26
CA GLU A 264 -9.31 13.02 15.03
C GLU A 264 -8.98 11.55 15.34
N GLN A 265 -8.11 10.93 14.53
CA GLN A 265 -7.65 9.55 14.70
C GLN A 265 -6.15 9.44 14.40
N THR A 266 -5.46 8.51 15.06
CA THR A 266 -4.08 8.14 14.70
C THR A 266 -4.10 6.89 13.84
N LEU A 267 -3.48 6.96 12.67
CA LEU A 267 -3.30 5.84 11.76
C LEU A 267 -1.84 5.38 11.80
N TYR A 268 -1.62 4.07 11.81
CA TYR A 268 -0.28 3.49 11.89
C TYR A 268 0.06 2.78 10.58
N GLU A 269 1.35 2.73 10.26
CA GLU A 269 1.86 1.91 9.17
C GLU A 269 3.15 1.22 9.59
N VAL A 270 3.29 -0.04 9.18
CA VAL A 270 4.52 -0.81 9.29
C VAL A 270 4.98 -1.11 7.86
N SER A 271 6.13 -0.56 7.47
CA SER A 271 6.78 -0.96 6.22
C SER A 271 7.76 -2.08 6.54
N ALA A 272 7.52 -3.27 5.99
CA ALA A 272 8.26 -4.49 6.30
C ALA A 272 9.17 -4.91 5.13
N SER A 273 9.84 -3.94 4.49
CA SER A 273 10.46 -4.13 3.17
C SER A 273 11.94 -4.52 3.20
N GLY A 274 12.61 -4.63 4.36
CA GLY A 274 14.06 -4.89 4.38
C GLY A 274 14.56 -5.50 5.67
N ILE A 275 14.04 -6.65 6.07
CA ILE A 275 14.49 -7.33 7.29
C ILE A 275 15.98 -7.72 7.25
N ASP A 276 16.60 -7.74 6.06
CA ASP A 276 17.99 -8.10 5.79
C ASP A 276 18.83 -6.99 5.08
N ARG A 277 18.22 -5.84 4.73
CA ARG A 277 18.90 -4.75 3.99
C ARG A 277 19.30 -3.61 4.92
N PHE A 278 20.61 -3.41 5.10
CA PHE A 278 21.17 -2.21 5.73
C PHE A 278 21.40 -1.11 4.70
N ARG A 279 20.93 0.11 4.97
CA ARG A 279 21.29 1.33 4.23
C ARG A 279 22.00 2.30 5.17
N ASP A 280 23.10 2.88 4.71
CA ASP A 280 23.97 3.81 5.46
C ASP A 280 23.51 5.28 5.38
N TYR A 281 22.32 5.53 4.83
CA TYR A 281 21.72 6.85 4.71
C TYR A 281 20.25 6.85 5.16
N GLU A 282 19.82 7.95 5.78
CA GLU A 282 18.43 8.13 6.20
C GLU A 282 17.60 8.71 5.05
N HIS A 283 16.42 8.15 4.81
CA HIS A 283 15.39 8.82 4.01
C HIS A 283 14.48 9.63 4.92
N PRO A 284 14.43 10.98 4.82
CA PRO A 284 13.54 11.77 5.64
C PRO A 284 12.08 11.37 5.42
N ASN A 285 11.44 10.92 6.49
CA ASN A 285 10.01 10.66 6.54
C ASN A 285 9.53 11.16 7.89
N SER A 286 8.68 12.17 7.86
CA SER A 286 8.32 12.92 9.04
C SER A 286 7.10 12.34 9.76
N ASN A 287 6.46 11.32 9.18
CA ASN A 287 5.53 10.43 9.88
C ASN A 287 6.24 9.21 10.50
N ARG A 288 7.55 9.02 10.27
CA ARG A 288 8.33 7.95 10.91
C ARG A 288 8.36 8.17 12.41
N VAL A 289 7.99 7.13 13.16
CA VAL A 289 8.14 7.09 14.61
C VAL A 289 9.63 7.06 14.92
N ARG A 290 10.14 8.20 15.40
CA ARG A 290 11.52 8.27 15.91
C ARG A 290 11.54 7.67 17.31
N LEU A 291 12.05 6.45 17.42
CA LEU A 291 12.42 5.87 18.71
C LEU A 291 13.51 6.77 19.32
N ARG A 292 13.16 7.60 20.32
CA ARG A 292 14.15 8.38 21.09
C ARG A 292 14.92 7.53 22.12
N SER A 293 14.83 6.22 21.98
CA SER A 293 15.24 5.21 22.96
C SER A 293 16.01 4.09 22.28
N VAL A 294 16.93 4.46 21.39
CA VAL A 294 17.91 3.53 20.86
C VAL A 294 19.06 3.46 21.87
N ASP A 295 19.49 2.25 22.21
CA ASP A 295 20.76 2.03 22.91
C ASP A 295 21.90 2.36 21.94
N THR A 296 22.26 3.64 21.87
CA THR A 296 23.33 4.14 20.99
C THR A 296 24.72 3.66 21.40
N ARG A 297 24.84 2.96 22.53
CA ARG A 297 26.12 2.51 23.12
C ARG A 297 26.28 0.98 23.13
N GLY A 298 25.24 0.22 22.80
CA GLY A 298 25.24 -1.24 22.88
C GLY A 298 25.35 -1.78 24.32
N ASP A 299 25.00 -0.97 25.32
CA ASP A 299 25.16 -1.28 26.75
C ASP A 299 23.90 -1.87 27.41
N LYS A 300 22.82 -2.07 26.63
CA LYS A 300 21.49 -2.54 27.05
C LYS A 300 20.75 -1.61 28.02
N PHE A 301 21.13 -0.34 28.12
CA PHE A 301 20.39 0.66 28.90
C PHE A 301 19.58 1.61 28.01
N TYR A 302 18.26 1.48 28.10
CA TYR A 302 17.30 2.31 27.37
C TYR A 302 16.88 3.50 28.25
N HIS A 303 17.50 4.67 28.03
CA HIS A 303 17.35 5.83 28.93
C HIS A 303 16.06 6.64 28.77
N ASN A 304 15.19 6.30 27.81
CA ASN A 304 13.89 6.96 27.62
C ASN A 304 12.84 5.90 27.23
N GLU A 305 11.67 5.92 27.86
CA GLU A 305 10.57 5.05 27.48
C GLU A 305 10.04 5.43 26.08
N CYS A 306 9.77 4.42 25.24
CA CYS A 306 8.99 4.61 24.02
C CYS A 306 7.57 5.04 24.39
N LYS A 307 7.28 6.36 24.39
CA LYS A 307 5.90 6.82 24.34
C LYS A 307 5.45 6.79 22.88
N PHE A 308 4.89 5.65 22.45
CA PHE A 308 4.09 5.61 21.23
C PHE A 308 2.94 6.63 21.37
N PRO A 309 2.69 7.48 20.36
CA PRO A 309 1.63 8.47 20.39
C PRO A 309 0.24 7.83 20.38
#